data_AF-H2Z657-F1
#
_entry.id   AF-H2Z657-F1
#
_cell.length_a   1.000
_cell.length_b   1.000
_cell.length_c   1.000
_cell.angle_alpha   90.00
_cell.angle_beta   90.00
_cell.angle_gamma   90.00
#
_symmetry.space_group_name_H-M   'P 1'
#
loop_
_entity.id
_entity.type
_entity.pdbx_description
1 polymer ?
#
loop_
_entity_poly.entity_id
_entity_poly.type
_entity_poly.pdbx_seq_one_letter_code
_entity_poly.pdbx_strand_id
1 'polypeptide(L)'
;MADLLGSILGSMEKPPTASVDEKKKAKEHQVKLQKLDKEEKDRKEKFRKYVEKRITDFVNSNEETRCKMKPMNKLQRSIVHEMADIAGLSTQAFGREENDRYVMLIKKEHPLTEDEMLAYKQGETWSEERAIEIKKKKEAEERLRNEVIKSTTPAVEPTSNYKDKYNHLIGSSSALDAAQKTEANKSFGMVPSTNKRDQRSIEETLNEIRAKKKQKTDVVL
;
A
#
# COMPACT_ATOMS: atom_id res chain seq x y z
N MET A 1 31.14 -42.56 63.11
CA MET A 1 29.95 -41.71 63.31
C MET A 1 29.01 -42.00 62.15
N ALA A 2 27.85 -42.59 62.42
CA ALA A 2 26.88 -42.88 61.38
C ALA A 2 26.33 -41.57 60.82
N ASP A 3 26.23 -41.47 59.50
CA ASP A 3 25.69 -40.33 58.78
C ASP A 3 24.19 -40.18 59.10
N LEU A 4 23.90 -39.33 60.09
CA LEU A 4 22.56 -39.06 60.60
C LEU A 4 21.63 -38.54 59.50
N LEU A 5 22.18 -37.77 58.56
CA LEU A 5 21.45 -37.26 57.40
C LEU A 5 21.10 -38.39 56.44
N GLY A 6 22.03 -39.32 56.20
CA GLY A 6 21.78 -40.53 55.39
C GLY A 6 20.68 -41.42 55.98
N SER A 7 20.61 -41.54 57.30
CA SER A 7 19.55 -42.31 57.98
C SER A 7 18.18 -41.62 57.90
N ILE A 8 18.13 -40.29 57.94
CA ILE A 8 16.89 -39.50 57.82
C ILE A 8 16.38 -39.51 56.37
N LEU A 9 17.27 -39.29 55.39
CA LEU A 9 16.95 -39.36 53.96
C LEU A 9 16.51 -40.75 53.51
N GLY A 10 17.06 -41.81 54.12
CA GLY A 10 16.64 -43.19 53.86
C GLY A 10 15.28 -43.57 54.46
N SER A 11 14.85 -42.88 55.54
CA SER A 11 13.56 -43.09 56.20
C SER A 11 12.39 -42.31 55.62
N MET A 12 12.64 -41.35 54.72
CA MET A 12 11.57 -40.66 54.01
C MET A 12 10.85 -41.63 53.06
N GLU A 13 9.52 -41.55 53.04
CA GLU A 13 8.68 -42.34 52.15
C GLU A 13 9.09 -42.04 50.69
N LYS A 14 9.61 -43.05 50.00
CA LYS A 14 10.12 -42.87 48.63
C LYS A 14 8.95 -42.43 47.74
N PRO A 15 9.16 -41.45 46.83
CA PRO A 15 8.12 -41.07 45.89
C PRO A 15 7.66 -42.31 45.11
N PRO A 16 6.36 -42.43 44.79
CA PRO A 16 5.80 -43.63 44.20
C PRO A 16 6.61 -44.00 42.94
N THR A 17 7.37 -45.09 43.04
CA THR A 17 8.16 -45.60 41.93
C THR A 17 7.24 -46.33 40.99
N ALA A 18 7.07 -45.80 39.77
CA ALA A 18 6.21 -46.42 38.77
C ALA A 18 6.53 -47.91 38.62
N SER A 19 5.50 -48.75 38.76
CA SER A 19 5.61 -50.20 38.65
C SER A 19 6.17 -50.60 37.27
N VAL A 20 6.80 -51.77 37.16
CA VAL A 20 7.36 -52.27 35.87
C VAL A 20 6.28 -52.28 34.78
N ASP A 21 5.04 -52.60 35.14
CA ASP A 21 3.89 -52.59 34.23
C ASP A 21 3.46 -51.17 33.83
N GLU A 22 3.56 -50.20 34.73
CA GLU A 22 3.26 -48.79 34.43
C GLU A 22 4.31 -48.19 33.49
N LYS A 23 5.60 -48.55 33.68
CA LYS A 23 6.67 -48.15 32.76
C LYS A 23 6.47 -48.75 31.37
N LYS A 24 5.98 -49.99 31.27
CA LYS A 24 5.66 -50.62 29.98
C LYS A 24 4.48 -49.92 29.29
N LYS A 25 3.38 -49.65 30.01
CA LYS A 25 2.22 -48.90 29.49
C LYS A 25 2.59 -47.48 29.06
N ALA A 26 3.44 -46.79 29.82
CA ALA A 26 3.92 -45.45 29.48
C ALA A 26 4.75 -45.45 28.19
N LYS A 27 5.65 -46.42 28.02
CA LYS A 27 6.41 -46.59 26.77
C LYS A 27 5.51 -46.89 25.58
N GLU A 28 4.51 -47.76 25.74
CA GLU A 28 3.54 -48.05 24.68
C GLU A 28 2.72 -46.82 24.28
N HIS A 29 2.29 -46.00 25.24
CA HIS A 29 1.64 -44.71 24.96
C HIS A 29 2.56 -43.75 24.21
N GLN A 30 3.83 -43.65 24.61
CA GLN A 30 4.81 -42.78 23.95
C GLN A 30 5.07 -43.21 22.51
N VAL A 31 5.20 -44.51 22.26
CA VAL A 31 5.36 -45.05 20.89
C VAL A 31 4.12 -44.78 20.03
N LYS A 32 2.91 -44.94 20.59
CA LYS A 32 1.66 -44.61 19.88
C LYS A 32 1.60 -43.12 19.51
N LEU A 33 1.96 -42.23 20.43
CA LEU A 33 2.02 -40.79 20.16
C LEU A 33 3.05 -40.46 19.07
N GLN A 34 4.25 -41.01 19.15
CA GLN A 34 5.28 -40.80 18.12
C GLN A 34 4.84 -41.28 16.73
N LYS A 35 4.10 -42.39 16.66
CA LYS A 35 3.56 -42.90 15.39
C LYS A 35 2.53 -41.93 14.81
N LEU A 36 1.60 -41.43 15.62
CA LEU A 36 0.60 -40.44 15.21
C LEU A 36 1.26 -39.12 14.76
N ASP A 37 2.27 -38.65 15.50
CA ASP A 37 3.02 -37.44 15.14
C ASP A 37 3.75 -37.60 13.81
N LYS A 38 4.30 -38.77 13.54
CA LYS A 38 4.97 -39.07 12.27
C LYS A 38 3.97 -39.09 11.12
N GLU A 39 2.82 -39.74 11.29
CA GLU A 39 1.76 -39.77 10.28
C GLU A 39 1.23 -38.35 9.97
N GLU A 40 1.07 -37.49 10.98
CA GLU A 40 0.69 -36.09 10.79
C GLU A 40 1.76 -35.28 10.05
N LYS A 41 3.05 -35.50 10.35
CA LYS A 41 4.16 -34.87 9.63
C LYS A 41 4.19 -35.32 8.17
N ASP A 42 4.08 -36.61 7.92
CA ASP A 42 4.07 -37.18 6.56
C ASP A 42 2.87 -36.65 5.76
N ARG A 43 1.69 -36.51 6.39
CA ARG A 43 0.50 -35.92 5.76
C ARG A 43 0.73 -34.45 5.38
N LYS A 44 1.36 -33.67 6.25
CA LYS A 44 1.70 -32.26 5.99
C LYS A 44 2.71 -32.13 4.85
N GLU A 45 3.74 -32.97 4.83
CA GLU A 45 4.75 -32.93 3.77
C GLU A 45 4.17 -33.33 2.41
N LYS A 46 3.33 -34.36 2.37
CA LYS A 46 2.59 -34.75 1.14
C LYS A 46 1.71 -33.60 0.64
N PHE A 47 1.01 -32.92 1.55
CA PHE A 47 0.20 -31.76 1.19
C PHE A 47 1.05 -30.62 0.65
N ARG A 48 2.22 -30.35 1.25
CA ARG A 48 3.15 -29.32 0.77
C ARG A 48 3.60 -29.58 -0.67
N LYS A 49 4.01 -30.82 -0.97
CA LYS A 49 4.41 -31.23 -2.33
C LYS A 49 3.25 -31.10 -3.32
N TYR A 50 2.03 -31.42 -2.90
CA TYR A 50 0.83 -31.24 -3.72
C TYR A 50 0.56 -29.76 -4.05
N VAL A 51 0.64 -28.88 -3.05
CA VAL A 51 0.44 -27.44 -3.21
C VAL A 51 1.52 -26.83 -4.09
N GLU A 52 2.79 -27.20 -3.87
CA GLU A 52 3.92 -26.73 -4.67
C GLU A 52 3.75 -27.07 -6.16
N LYS A 53 3.38 -28.31 -6.46
CA LYS A 53 3.08 -28.72 -7.84
C LYS A 53 1.91 -27.91 -8.41
N ARG A 54 0.82 -27.77 -7.64
CA ARG A 54 -0.37 -27.03 -8.08
C ARG A 54 -0.08 -25.55 -8.37
N ILE A 55 0.73 -24.90 -7.53
CA ILE A 55 1.16 -23.52 -7.72
C ILE A 55 2.07 -23.42 -8.94
N THR A 56 3.02 -24.34 -9.11
CA THR A 56 3.91 -24.38 -10.28
C THR A 56 3.12 -24.52 -11.58
N ASP A 57 2.18 -25.45 -11.62
CA ASP A 57 1.29 -25.64 -12.78
C ASP A 57 0.48 -24.37 -13.08
N PHE A 58 -0.01 -23.68 -12.04
CA PHE A 58 -0.78 -22.44 -12.17
C PHE A 58 0.06 -21.24 -12.63
N VAL A 59 1.29 -21.11 -12.14
CA VAL A 59 2.22 -20.05 -12.56
C VAL A 59 2.60 -20.23 -14.03
N ASN A 60 2.83 -21.47 -14.45
CA ASN A 60 3.18 -21.79 -15.84
C ASN A 60 2.00 -21.64 -16.81
N SER A 61 0.77 -21.90 -16.35
CA SER A 61 -0.44 -21.80 -17.17
C SER A 61 -0.87 -20.34 -17.32
N ASN A 62 -0.77 -19.75 -18.51
CA ASN A 62 -1.17 -18.35 -18.73
C ASN A 62 -2.70 -18.16 -18.87
N GLU A 63 -3.45 -19.24 -19.08
CA GLU A 63 -4.90 -19.20 -19.35
C GLU A 63 -5.73 -18.84 -18.11
N GLU A 64 -5.34 -19.36 -16.93
CA GLU A 64 -6.07 -19.10 -15.69
C GLU A 64 -5.48 -17.90 -14.96
N THR A 65 -6.28 -16.86 -14.72
CA THR A 65 -5.90 -15.72 -13.88
C THR A 65 -6.11 -16.01 -12.39
N ARG A 66 -6.98 -16.96 -12.06
CA ARG A 66 -7.43 -17.29 -10.70
C ARG A 66 -7.54 -18.80 -10.54
N CYS A 67 -7.05 -19.34 -9.43
CA CYS A 67 -7.18 -20.77 -9.12
C CYS A 67 -7.91 -20.96 -7.78
N LYS A 68 -9.05 -21.65 -7.79
CA LYS A 68 -9.82 -21.99 -6.59
C LYS A 68 -9.31 -23.32 -6.03
N MET A 69 -8.81 -23.30 -4.79
CA MET A 69 -8.41 -24.52 -4.07
C MET A 69 -9.61 -25.19 -3.41
N LYS A 70 -9.44 -26.46 -3.00
CA LYS A 70 -10.43 -27.17 -2.20
C LYS A 70 -10.56 -26.54 -0.80
N PRO A 71 -11.75 -26.59 -0.17
CA PRO A 71 -11.90 -26.26 1.25
C PRO A 71 -10.92 -27.07 2.10
N MET A 72 -10.28 -26.42 3.07
CA MET A 72 -9.21 -27.03 3.86
C MET A 72 -9.10 -26.41 5.24
N ASN A 73 -8.49 -27.14 6.18
CA ASN A 73 -8.34 -26.71 7.57
C ASN A 73 -7.41 -25.49 7.70
N LYS A 74 -7.51 -24.76 8.82
CA LYS A 74 -6.68 -23.57 9.10
C LYS A 74 -5.18 -23.79 8.89
N LEU A 75 -4.64 -24.92 9.35
CA LEU A 75 -3.23 -25.28 9.16
C LEU A 75 -2.85 -25.45 7.69
N GLN A 76 -3.71 -26.10 6.90
CA GLN A 76 -3.49 -26.29 5.47
C GLN A 76 -3.58 -24.96 4.72
N ARG A 77 -4.52 -24.08 5.10
CA ARG A 77 -4.62 -22.72 4.53
C ARG A 77 -3.33 -21.92 4.79
N SER A 78 -2.78 -21.97 6.00
CA SER A 78 -1.50 -21.30 6.33
C SER A 78 -0.38 -21.74 5.39
N ILE A 79 -0.25 -23.05 5.15
CA ILE A 79 0.75 -23.60 4.24
C ILE A 79 0.54 -23.06 2.82
N VAL A 80 -0.70 -22.98 2.34
CA VAL A 80 -1.00 -22.44 1.00
C VAL A 80 -0.63 -20.96 0.91
N HIS A 81 -0.95 -20.15 1.93
CA HIS A 81 -0.56 -18.73 1.98
C HIS A 81 0.96 -18.57 1.94
N GLU A 82 1.70 -19.29 2.81
CA GLU A 82 3.16 -19.25 2.83
C GLU A 82 3.79 -19.62 1.49
N MET A 83 3.31 -20.69 0.84
CA MET A 83 3.87 -21.13 -0.44
C MET A 83 3.51 -20.19 -1.60
N ALA A 84 2.31 -19.61 -1.57
CA ALA A 84 1.89 -18.65 -2.56
C ALA A 84 2.64 -17.31 -2.43
N ASP A 85 2.95 -16.87 -1.22
CA ASP A 85 3.76 -15.68 -0.96
C ASP A 85 5.18 -15.85 -1.53
N ILE A 86 5.79 -17.03 -1.35
CA ILE A 86 7.10 -17.36 -1.94
C ILE A 86 7.03 -17.34 -3.47
N ALA A 87 5.96 -17.86 -4.07
CA ALA A 87 5.74 -17.84 -5.51
C ALA A 87 5.33 -16.45 -6.04
N GLY A 88 5.15 -15.45 -5.16
CA GLY A 88 4.76 -14.10 -5.54
C GLY A 88 3.31 -14.00 -6.03
N LEU A 89 2.41 -14.86 -5.55
CA LEU A 89 0.97 -14.79 -5.84
C LEU A 89 0.23 -14.06 -4.72
N SER A 90 -0.92 -13.48 -5.04
CA SER A 90 -1.85 -12.95 -4.04
C SER A 90 -2.83 -14.04 -3.62
N THR A 91 -3.19 -14.09 -2.35
CA THR A 91 -4.09 -15.11 -1.82
C THR A 91 -5.20 -14.52 -0.99
N GLN A 92 -6.41 -15.07 -1.13
CA GLN A 92 -7.56 -14.64 -0.33
C GLN A 92 -8.36 -15.87 0.09
N ALA A 93 -8.77 -15.91 1.37
CA ALA A 93 -9.63 -16.96 1.89
C ALA A 93 -11.10 -16.53 1.83
N PHE A 94 -11.96 -17.43 1.35
CA PHE A 94 -13.40 -17.22 1.24
C PHE A 94 -14.16 -18.40 1.86
N GLY A 95 -15.31 -18.13 2.48
CA GLY A 95 -16.18 -19.12 3.11
C GLY A 95 -16.71 -18.66 4.47
N ARG A 96 -17.96 -19.03 4.76
CA ARG A 96 -18.66 -18.62 6.00
C ARG A 96 -18.14 -19.39 7.21
N GLU A 97 -18.05 -20.71 7.09
CA GLU A 97 -17.68 -21.63 8.16
C GLU A 97 -16.23 -22.11 8.08
N GLU A 98 -15.63 -22.49 9.21
CA GLU A 98 -14.21 -22.84 9.27
C GLU A 98 -13.83 -24.06 8.42
N ASN A 99 -14.77 -25.00 8.26
CA ASN A 99 -14.60 -26.23 7.48
C ASN A 99 -14.76 -26.02 5.96
N ASP A 100 -15.67 -25.12 5.55
CA ASP A 100 -15.96 -24.85 4.13
C ASP A 100 -15.07 -23.75 3.52
N ARG A 101 -14.24 -23.11 4.36
CA ARG A 101 -13.34 -22.06 3.91
C ARG A 101 -12.24 -22.60 2.99
N TYR A 102 -12.20 -22.04 1.79
CA TYR A 102 -11.22 -22.34 0.76
C TYR A 102 -10.31 -21.14 0.51
N VAL A 103 -9.16 -21.39 -0.12
CA VAL A 103 -8.20 -20.35 -0.52
C VAL A 103 -8.25 -20.19 -2.03
N MET A 104 -8.27 -18.94 -2.49
CA MET A 104 -8.15 -18.59 -3.90
C MET A 104 -6.76 -18.00 -4.14
N LEU A 105 -6.07 -18.52 -5.16
CA LEU A 105 -4.80 -18.00 -5.66
C LEU A 105 -5.09 -17.03 -6.80
N ILE A 106 -4.47 -15.85 -6.76
CA ILE A 106 -4.63 -14.78 -7.74
C ILE A 106 -3.26 -14.33 -8.23
N LYS A 107 -3.09 -14.18 -9.54
CA LYS A 107 -1.86 -13.60 -10.11
C LYS A 107 -1.78 -12.11 -9.78
N LYS A 108 -0.60 -11.62 -9.41
CA LYS A 108 -0.39 -10.20 -9.08
C LYS A 108 -0.72 -9.25 -10.22
N GLU A 109 -0.59 -9.70 -11.47
CA GLU A 109 -0.97 -8.95 -12.67
C GLU A 109 -2.46 -8.60 -12.73
N HIS A 110 -3.31 -9.42 -12.10
CA HIS A 110 -4.77 -9.28 -12.14
C HIS A 110 -5.35 -9.32 -10.72
N PRO A 111 -5.14 -8.25 -9.92
CA PRO A 111 -5.67 -8.19 -8.56
C PRO A 111 -7.21 -8.21 -8.57
N LEU A 112 -7.81 -8.79 -7.52
CA LEU A 112 -9.26 -8.76 -7.33
C LEU A 112 -9.74 -7.33 -7.11
N THR A 113 -10.79 -6.94 -7.80
CA THR A 113 -11.48 -5.67 -7.53
C THR A 113 -12.27 -5.78 -6.21
N GLU A 114 -12.49 -4.67 -5.51
CA GLU A 114 -13.24 -4.67 -4.24
C GLU A 114 -14.64 -5.29 -4.37
N ASP A 115 -15.34 -4.98 -5.46
CA ASP A 115 -16.66 -5.53 -5.78
C ASP A 115 -16.60 -7.06 -5.98
N GLU A 116 -15.55 -7.56 -6.63
CA GLU A 116 -15.31 -9.00 -6.80
C GLU A 116 -15.09 -9.68 -5.45
N MET A 117 -14.27 -9.09 -4.59
CA MET A 117 -14.02 -9.62 -3.24
C MET A 117 -15.30 -9.71 -2.41
N LEU A 118 -16.17 -8.70 -2.51
CA LEU A 118 -17.45 -8.70 -1.81
C LEU A 118 -18.37 -9.81 -2.34
N ALA A 119 -18.48 -9.98 -3.66
CA ALA A 119 -19.27 -11.05 -4.26
C ALA A 119 -18.79 -12.44 -3.78
N TYR A 120 -17.48 -12.69 -3.79
CA TYR A 120 -16.92 -13.96 -3.31
C TYR A 120 -17.11 -14.18 -1.80
N LYS A 121 -17.10 -13.11 -0.99
CA LYS A 121 -17.43 -13.20 0.45
C LYS A 121 -18.89 -13.57 0.69
N GLN A 122 -19.80 -13.10 -0.16
CA GLN A 122 -21.22 -13.49 -0.11
C GLN A 122 -21.49 -14.88 -0.69
N GLY A 123 -20.49 -15.49 -1.34
CA GLY A 123 -20.62 -16.82 -1.95
C GLY A 123 -21.22 -16.80 -3.36
N GLU A 124 -21.32 -15.63 -3.98
CA GLU A 124 -21.79 -15.49 -5.35
C GLU A 124 -20.67 -15.75 -6.35
N THR A 125 -21.00 -16.39 -7.47
CA THR A 125 -20.07 -16.59 -8.58
C THR A 125 -19.96 -15.28 -9.38
N TRP A 126 -18.77 -14.70 -9.42
CA TRP A 126 -18.50 -13.54 -10.25
C TRP A 126 -18.43 -13.92 -11.73
N SER A 127 -19.25 -13.26 -12.56
CA SER A 127 -19.26 -13.33 -14.02
C SER A 127 -19.04 -11.93 -14.59
N GLU A 128 -18.41 -11.82 -15.76
CA GLU A 128 -18.15 -10.55 -16.46
C GLU A 128 -19.46 -9.77 -16.76
N GLU A 129 -20.55 -10.49 -17.00
CA GLU A 129 -21.87 -9.90 -17.20
C GLU A 129 -22.39 -9.19 -15.95
N ARG A 130 -22.16 -9.78 -14.77
CA ARG A 130 -22.51 -9.14 -13.48
C ARG A 130 -21.65 -7.92 -13.20
N ALA A 131 -20.39 -7.90 -13.63
CA ALA A 131 -19.54 -6.73 -13.50
C ALA A 131 -20.12 -5.53 -14.28
N ILE A 132 -20.61 -5.79 -15.50
CA ILE A 132 -21.26 -4.77 -16.34
C ILE A 132 -22.57 -4.29 -15.71
N GLU A 133 -23.37 -5.21 -15.17
CA GLU A 133 -24.63 -4.87 -14.49
C GLU A 133 -24.41 -4.04 -13.23
N ILE A 134 -23.45 -4.43 -12.38
CA ILE A 134 -23.09 -3.68 -11.16
C ILE A 134 -22.60 -2.28 -11.53
N LYS A 135 -21.76 -2.16 -12.56
CA LYS A 135 -21.27 -0.86 -13.04
C LYS A 135 -22.40 0.02 -13.54
N LYS A 136 -23.31 -0.53 -14.37
CA LYS A 136 -24.51 0.19 -14.85
C LYS A 136 -25.42 0.62 -13.70
N LYS A 137 -25.62 -0.25 -12.71
CA LYS A 137 -26.45 0.04 -11.53
C LYS A 137 -25.85 1.15 -10.68
N LYS A 138 -24.54 1.12 -10.44
CA LYS A 138 -23.81 2.14 -9.70
C LYS A 138 -23.84 3.49 -10.41
N GLU A 139 -23.67 3.49 -11.74
CA GLU A 139 -23.78 4.71 -12.55
C GLU A 139 -25.20 5.28 -12.53
N ALA A 140 -26.23 4.43 -12.61
CA ALA A 140 -27.63 4.86 -12.49
C ALA A 140 -27.93 5.44 -11.10
N GLU A 141 -27.43 4.82 -10.04
CA GLU A 141 -27.58 5.31 -8.66
C GLU A 141 -26.86 6.65 -8.44
N GLU A 142 -25.66 6.81 -8.99
CA GLU A 142 -24.91 8.07 -8.92
C GLU A 142 -25.63 9.19 -9.70
N ARG A 143 -26.19 8.88 -10.87
CA ARG A 143 -27.02 9.83 -11.63
C ARG A 143 -28.25 10.25 -10.82
N LEU A 144 -28.97 9.28 -10.22
CA LEU A 144 -30.13 9.58 -9.38
C LEU A 144 -29.73 10.42 -8.15
N ARG A 145 -28.61 10.08 -7.49
CA ARG A 145 -28.10 10.84 -6.34
C ARG A 145 -27.74 12.26 -6.75
N ASN A 146 -27.10 12.44 -7.90
CA ASN A 146 -26.77 13.77 -8.42
C ASN A 146 -28.02 14.57 -8.80
N GLU A 147 -29.07 13.93 -9.31
CA GLU A 147 -30.37 14.56 -9.56
C GLU A 147 -31.08 14.94 -8.25
N VAL A 148 -31.02 14.09 -7.24
CA VAL A 148 -31.55 14.39 -5.89
C VAL A 148 -30.78 15.55 -5.27
N ILE A 149 -29.44 15.56 -5.34
CA ILE A 149 -28.62 16.67 -4.84
C ILE A 149 -28.97 17.95 -5.61
N LYS A 150 -29.00 17.92 -6.95
CA LYS A 150 -29.39 19.08 -7.78
C LYS A 150 -30.79 19.61 -7.47
N SER A 151 -31.74 18.74 -7.13
CA SER A 151 -33.11 19.15 -6.80
C SER A 151 -33.28 19.62 -5.35
N THR A 152 -32.48 19.10 -4.41
CA THR A 152 -32.55 19.48 -2.98
C THR A 152 -31.62 20.64 -2.60
N THR A 153 -30.52 20.85 -3.31
CA THR A 153 -29.68 22.03 -3.14
C THR A 153 -30.15 23.12 -4.11
N PRO A 154 -30.80 24.20 -3.64
CA PRO A 154 -31.04 25.34 -4.51
C PRO A 154 -29.70 25.86 -5.02
N ALA A 155 -29.59 26.11 -6.32
CA ALA A 155 -28.44 26.77 -6.90
C ALA A 155 -28.35 28.18 -6.30
N VAL A 156 -27.56 28.33 -5.24
CA VAL A 156 -27.24 29.65 -4.68
C VAL A 156 -26.22 30.26 -5.62
N GLU A 157 -26.70 30.97 -6.63
CA GLU A 157 -25.84 31.85 -7.41
C GLU A 157 -25.36 32.96 -6.48
N PRO A 158 -24.06 33.04 -6.17
CA PRO A 158 -23.56 34.09 -5.31
C PRO A 158 -23.84 35.44 -5.96
N THR A 159 -24.54 36.33 -5.24
CA THR A 159 -24.97 37.65 -5.72
C THR A 159 -23.83 38.55 -6.17
N SER A 160 -22.60 38.25 -5.75
CA SER A 160 -21.38 38.93 -6.19
C SER A 160 -20.21 37.94 -6.26
N ASN A 161 -19.32 38.14 -7.22
CA ASN A 161 -18.10 37.35 -7.32
C ASN A 161 -17.11 37.84 -6.25
N TYR A 162 -16.84 37.01 -5.25
CA TYR A 162 -15.95 37.34 -4.13
C TYR A 162 -14.53 37.76 -4.57
N LYS A 163 -14.11 37.37 -5.78
CA LYS A 163 -12.85 37.82 -6.39
C LYS A 163 -12.81 39.34 -6.57
N ASP A 164 -13.97 39.98 -6.80
CA ASP A 164 -14.05 41.42 -6.98
C ASP A 164 -13.69 42.20 -5.72
N LYS A 165 -13.93 41.61 -4.55
CA LYS A 165 -13.52 42.18 -3.26
C LYS A 165 -12.00 42.36 -3.17
N TYR A 166 -11.21 41.53 -3.84
CA TYR A 166 -9.74 41.55 -3.76
C TYR A 166 -9.07 42.09 -5.03
N ASN A 167 -9.84 42.59 -6.01
CA ASN A 167 -9.27 43.19 -7.22
C ASN A 167 -8.30 44.34 -6.91
N HIS A 168 -8.49 45.05 -5.79
CA HIS A 168 -7.59 46.11 -5.31
C HIS A 168 -6.28 45.59 -4.69
N LEU A 169 -6.27 44.34 -4.20
CA LEU A 169 -5.08 43.66 -3.66
C LEU A 169 -4.33 42.87 -4.73
N ILE A 170 -5.06 42.27 -5.67
CA ILE A 170 -4.53 41.36 -6.70
C ILE A 170 -4.20 42.12 -8.00
N GLY A 171 -4.82 43.28 -8.24
CA GLY A 171 -4.52 44.15 -9.38
C GLY A 171 -4.82 43.49 -10.73
N SER A 172 -6.10 43.42 -11.10
CA SER A 172 -6.57 42.70 -12.29
C SER A 172 -5.92 43.13 -13.62
N SER A 173 -5.48 44.38 -13.76
CA SER A 173 -4.78 44.89 -14.96
C SER A 173 -3.30 45.18 -14.73
N SER A 174 -2.94 45.77 -13.58
CA SER A 174 -1.53 46.10 -13.28
C SER A 174 -0.65 44.88 -12.99
N ALA A 175 -1.20 43.78 -12.48
CA ALA A 175 -0.39 42.58 -12.23
C ALA A 175 0.01 41.86 -13.52
N LEU A 176 -0.84 41.89 -14.56
CA LEU A 176 -0.50 41.33 -15.88
C LEU A 176 0.60 42.15 -16.58
N ASP A 177 0.50 43.47 -16.57
CA ASP A 177 1.52 44.37 -17.14
C ASP A 177 2.84 44.32 -16.34
N ALA A 178 2.78 44.13 -15.01
CA ALA A 178 3.97 43.98 -14.17
C ALA A 178 4.63 42.61 -14.35
N ALA A 179 3.85 41.54 -14.49
CA ALA A 179 4.36 40.19 -14.77
C ALA A 179 5.05 40.12 -16.14
N GLN A 180 4.56 40.88 -17.13
CA GLN A 180 5.18 40.96 -18.45
C GLN A 180 6.54 41.69 -18.43
N LYS A 181 6.77 42.60 -17.48
CA LYS A 181 8.04 43.33 -17.32
C LYS A 181 9.13 42.56 -16.58
N THR A 182 8.77 41.52 -15.83
CA THR A 182 9.74 40.66 -15.13
C THR A 182 10.15 39.48 -15.99
N GLU A 183 10.79 39.73 -17.13
CA GLU A 183 11.53 38.67 -17.82
C GLU A 183 12.72 38.25 -16.94
N ALA A 184 12.79 36.97 -16.59
CA ALA A 184 13.88 36.43 -15.78
C ALA A 184 15.21 36.55 -16.55
N ASN A 185 16.27 36.99 -15.85
CA ASN A 185 17.60 37.14 -16.44
C ASN A 185 18.09 35.79 -17.00
N LYS A 186 18.51 35.79 -18.28
CA LYS A 186 19.03 34.60 -18.98
C LYS A 186 20.31 34.01 -18.35
N SER A 187 20.99 34.79 -17.51
CA SER A 187 22.18 34.35 -16.76
C SER A 187 22.17 35.00 -15.38
N PHE A 188 22.50 34.20 -14.36
CA PHE A 188 22.61 34.66 -12.98
C PHE A 188 23.68 35.75 -12.89
N GLY A 189 23.33 36.91 -12.32
CA GLY A 189 24.24 38.04 -12.11
C GLY A 189 24.23 39.16 -13.16
N MET A 190 23.48 39.05 -14.27
CA MET A 190 23.38 40.11 -15.28
C MET A 190 22.02 40.83 -15.20
N VAL A 191 22.01 42.10 -14.79
CA VAL A 191 20.80 42.96 -14.80
C VAL A 191 20.71 43.70 -16.15
N PRO A 192 19.61 43.58 -16.92
CA PRO A 192 19.37 44.32 -18.15
C PRO A 192 19.49 45.83 -17.93
N SER A 193 20.06 46.55 -18.90
CA SER A 193 20.22 48.01 -18.83
C SER A 193 18.88 48.71 -18.53
N THR A 194 17.79 48.24 -19.12
CA THR A 194 16.41 48.75 -18.89
C THR A 194 15.99 48.76 -17.42
N ASN A 195 16.54 47.87 -16.60
CA ASN A 195 16.22 47.74 -15.18
C ASN A 195 17.22 48.50 -14.29
N LYS A 196 18.27 49.10 -14.87
CA LYS A 196 19.26 49.91 -14.15
C LYS A 196 18.79 51.35 -13.96
N ARG A 197 19.29 51.99 -12.91
CA ARG A 197 18.97 53.40 -12.58
C ARG A 197 19.62 54.39 -13.54
N ASP A 198 20.78 54.03 -14.10
CA ASP A 198 21.50 54.81 -15.11
C ASP A 198 21.32 54.15 -16.47
N GLN A 199 20.71 54.88 -17.41
CA GLN A 199 20.43 54.45 -18.78
C GLN A 199 21.41 55.06 -19.79
N ARG A 200 22.36 55.88 -19.34
CA ARG A 200 23.33 56.53 -20.23
C ARG A 200 24.22 55.51 -20.90
N SER A 201 24.59 55.78 -22.14
CA SER A 201 25.56 54.95 -22.85
C SER A 201 26.96 55.11 -22.26
N ILE A 202 27.81 54.10 -22.45
CA ILE A 202 29.21 54.16 -21.99
C ILE A 202 29.91 55.37 -22.62
N GLU A 203 29.62 55.68 -23.88
CA GLU A 203 30.19 56.81 -24.60
C GLU A 203 29.76 58.17 -24.02
N GLU A 204 28.47 58.30 -23.67
CA GLU A 204 27.95 59.49 -23.00
C GLU A 204 28.65 59.72 -21.65
N THR A 205 28.80 58.66 -20.86
CA THR A 205 29.49 58.76 -19.56
C THR A 205 30.97 59.14 -19.72
N LEU A 206 31.67 58.58 -20.71
CA LEU A 206 33.07 58.91 -21.00
C LEU A 206 33.23 60.35 -21.47
N ASN A 207 32.30 60.85 -22.29
CA ASN A 207 32.30 62.23 -22.76
C ASN A 207 32.03 63.21 -21.60
N GLU A 208 31.09 62.90 -20.71
CA GLU A 208 30.83 63.70 -19.52
C GLU A 208 32.02 63.72 -18.55
N ILE A 209 32.69 62.58 -18.37
CA ILE A 209 33.94 62.50 -17.57
C ILE A 209 35.04 63.36 -18.19
N ARG A 210 35.22 63.30 -19.52
CA ARG A 210 36.21 64.13 -20.23
C ARG A 210 35.88 65.62 -20.12
N ALA A 211 34.61 66.00 -20.28
CA ALA A 211 34.15 67.38 -20.12
C ALA A 211 34.38 67.90 -18.69
N LYS A 212 34.02 67.11 -17.67
CA LYS A 212 34.28 67.45 -16.25
C LYS A 212 35.78 67.58 -15.95
N LYS A 213 36.64 66.77 -16.57
CA LYS A 213 38.10 66.89 -16.41
C LYS A 213 38.65 68.18 -17.03
N LYS A 214 38.16 68.60 -18.20
CA LYS A 214 38.55 69.87 -18.84
C LYS A 214 38.10 71.09 -18.02
N GLN A 215 36.87 71.09 -17.52
CA GLN A 215 36.39 72.19 -16.67
C GLN A 215 37.21 72.34 -15.38
N LYS A 216 37.71 71.23 -14.82
CA LYS A 216 38.60 71.28 -13.65
C LYS A 216 39.98 71.87 -13.94
N THR A 217 40.49 71.75 -15.17
CA THR A 217 41.78 72.34 -15.55
C THR A 217 41.65 73.83 -15.88
N ASP A 218 40.52 74.25 -16.45
CA ASP A 218 40.28 75.65 -16.83
C ASP A 218 39.96 76.56 -15.61
N VAL A 219 39.59 75.99 -14.46
CA VAL A 219 39.35 76.72 -13.19
C VAL A 219 40.65 76.95 -12.40
N VAL A 220 41.78 76.38 -12.83
CA VAL A 220 43.08 76.43 -12.12
C VAL A 220 44.12 77.32 -12.87
N LEU A 221 43.67 78.15 -13.81
CA LEU A 221 44.45 79.24 -14.43
C LEU A 221 43.73 80.58 -14.22
#